data_AF-A0A7X7F3W0-F1
#
_entry.id   AF-A0A7X7F3W0-F1
#
_cell.length_a   1.000
_cell.length_b   1.000
_cell.length_c   1.000
_cell.angle_alpha   90.00
_cell.angle_beta   90.00
_cell.angle_gamma   90.00
#
_symmetry.space_group_name_H-M   'P 1'
#
loop_
_entity.id
_entity.type
_entity.pdbx_description
1 polymer ?
#
loop_
_entity_poly.entity_id
_entity_poly.type
_entity_poly.pdbx_seq_one_letter_code
_entity_poly.pdbx_strand_id
1 'polypeptide(L)'
;MFPLLFCSSSIHADAIRLATAPALSPDGSQLAFSWRGDLWLVSSEGGAAERLTTHPARDTRPVFSPDGNRLAFVSDRTGSP
;
A
#
# COMPACT_ATOMS: atom_id res chain seq x y z
N MET A 1 47.27 -3.67 9.74
CA MET A 1 46.78 -2.53 8.93
C MET A 1 45.96 -3.10 7.78
N PHE A 2 44.63 -3.10 7.91
CA PHE A 2 43.65 -3.51 6.90
C PHE A 2 42.41 -2.64 7.16
N PRO A 3 42.02 -1.70 6.29
CA PRO A 3 40.81 -0.93 6.53
C PRO A 3 39.61 -1.81 6.14
N LEU A 4 38.70 -2.01 7.10
CA LEU A 4 37.39 -2.59 6.83
C LEU A 4 36.57 -1.59 6.01
N LEU A 5 36.41 -1.87 4.73
CA LEU A 5 35.46 -1.16 3.86
C LEU A 5 34.05 -1.50 4.35
N PHE A 6 33.35 -0.52 4.92
CA PHE A 6 31.89 -0.61 5.07
C PHE A 6 31.26 -0.39 3.69
N CYS A 7 30.77 -1.47 3.09
CA CYS A 7 29.91 -1.39 1.92
C CYS A 7 28.56 -0.84 2.39
N SER A 8 28.28 0.44 2.12
CA SER A 8 26.98 1.04 2.37
C SER A 8 26.01 0.53 1.31
N SER A 9 25.42 -0.64 1.55
CA SER A 9 24.25 -1.10 0.79
C SER A 9 23.09 -0.19 1.13
N SER A 10 22.86 0.85 0.32
CA SER A 10 21.63 1.63 0.41
C SER A 10 20.48 0.70 0.08
N ILE A 11 19.70 0.29 1.09
CA ILE A 11 18.39 -0.32 0.88
C ILE A 11 17.53 0.75 0.21
N HIS A 12 17.40 0.69 -1.11
CA HIS A 12 16.48 1.56 -1.83
C HIS A 12 15.10 0.91 -1.74
N ALA A 13 14.18 1.52 -1.01
CA ALA A 13 12.78 1.10 -1.05
C ALA A 13 12.28 1.24 -2.50
N ASP A 14 11.62 0.21 -3.04
CA ASP A 14 11.06 0.27 -4.38
C ASP A 14 10.04 1.41 -4.42
N ALA A 15 10.21 2.30 -5.38
CA ALA A 15 9.40 3.50 -5.42
C ALA A 15 8.01 3.12 -5.97
N ILE A 16 6.95 3.49 -5.25
CA ILE A 16 5.59 3.23 -5.71
C ILE A 16 5.35 4.06 -6.97
N ARG A 17 5.05 3.36 -8.06
CA ARG A 17 4.74 3.93 -9.38
C ARG A 17 3.46 3.27 -9.88
N LEU A 18 2.62 4.05 -10.55
CA LEU A 18 1.38 3.57 -11.16
C LEU A 18 0.40 2.96 -10.13
N ALA A 19 0.39 3.49 -8.90
CA ALA A 19 -0.69 3.20 -7.96
C ALA A 19 -2.02 3.74 -8.50
N THR A 20 -3.11 3.06 -8.17
CA THR A 20 -4.45 3.39 -8.71
C THR A 20 -5.50 3.37 -7.60
N ALA A 21 -6.68 3.92 -7.91
CA ALA A 21 -7.83 3.97 -7.01
C ALA A 21 -7.48 4.49 -5.60
N PRO A 22 -6.96 5.73 -5.48
CA PRO A 22 -6.73 6.33 -4.18
C PRO A 22 -8.06 6.59 -3.45
N ALA A 23 -8.08 6.36 -2.14
CA ALA A 23 -9.15 6.73 -1.23
C ALA A 23 -8.55 7.38 0.01
N LEU A 24 -9.05 8.56 0.39
CA LEU A 24 -8.65 9.28 1.59
C LEU A 24 -9.55 8.87 2.75
N SER A 25 -8.99 8.72 3.95
CA SER A 25 -9.78 8.47 5.17
C SER A 25 -10.68 9.68 5.48
N PRO A 26 -11.81 9.49 6.20
CA PRO A 26 -12.74 10.59 6.49
C PRO A 26 -12.13 11.76 7.27
N ASP A 27 -11.14 11.48 8.13
CA ASP A 27 -10.38 12.47 8.89
C ASP A 27 -9.20 13.08 8.09
N GLY A 28 -8.94 12.59 6.88
CA GLY A 28 -7.86 13.05 6.01
C GLY A 28 -6.46 12.58 6.40
N SER A 29 -6.31 11.73 7.41
CA SER A 29 -4.99 11.34 7.94
C SER A 29 -4.31 10.21 7.15
N GLN A 30 -5.06 9.42 6.39
CA GLN A 30 -4.57 8.24 5.69
C GLN A 30 -5.05 8.16 4.25
N LEU A 31 -4.21 7.59 3.39
CA LEU A 31 -4.49 7.29 2.00
C LEU A 31 -4.38 5.79 1.75
N ALA A 32 -5.48 5.15 1.38
CA ALA A 32 -5.50 3.79 0.87
C ALA A 32 -5.42 3.80 -0.66
N PHE A 33 -4.71 2.86 -1.27
CA PHE A 33 -4.62 2.73 -2.73
C PHE A 33 -4.34 1.30 -3.16
N SER A 34 -4.55 1.02 -4.45
CA SER A 34 -4.25 -0.28 -5.08
C SER A 34 -2.88 -0.25 -5.75
N TRP A 35 -2.01 -1.21 -5.44
CA TRP A 35 -0.71 -1.36 -6.08
C TRP A 35 -0.30 -2.83 -6.21
N ARG A 36 0.10 -3.23 -7.42
CA ARG A 36 0.49 -4.61 -7.79
C ARG A 36 -0.51 -5.71 -7.41
N GLY A 37 -1.80 -5.37 -7.30
CA GLY A 37 -2.87 -6.32 -6.98
C GLY A 37 -3.22 -6.40 -5.50
N ASP A 38 -2.61 -5.57 -4.65
CA ASP A 38 -2.90 -5.50 -3.23
C ASP A 38 -3.33 -4.10 -2.82
N LEU A 39 -3.90 -4.02 -1.61
CA LEU A 39 -4.20 -2.76 -0.96
C LEU A 39 -3.02 -2.31 -0.11
N TRP A 40 -2.76 -1.01 -0.16
CA TRP A 40 -1.71 -0.34 0.58
C TRP A 40 -2.28 0.87 1.31
N LEU A 41 -1.65 1.23 2.42
CA LEU A 41 -2.01 2.35 3.28
C LEU A 41 -0.78 3.22 3.53
N VAL A 42 -0.94 4.53 3.50
CA VAL A 42 0.13 5.48 3.84
C VAL A 42 -0.48 6.68 4.57
N SER A 43 0.33 7.38 5.36
CA SER A 43 -0.06 8.72 5.84
C SER A 43 -0.38 9.62 4.65
N SER A 44 -1.35 10.51 4.79
CA SER A 44 -1.66 11.52 3.77
C SER A 44 -0.50 12.52 3.57
N GLU A 45 0.39 12.65 4.56
CA GLU A 45 1.65 13.41 4.46
C GLU A 45 2.75 12.65 3.70
N GLY A 46 2.51 11.40 3.32
CA GLY A 46 3.45 10.53 2.62
C GLY A 46 4.32 9.68 3.55
N GLY A 47 5.42 9.17 3.01
CA GLY A 47 6.34 8.27 3.72
C GLY A 47 6.22 6.82 3.25
N ALA A 48 6.55 5.88 4.14
CA ALA A 48 6.52 4.45 3.84
C ALA A 48 5.07 3.93 3.86
N ALA A 49 4.66 3.27 2.77
CA ALA A 49 3.36 2.63 2.70
C ALA A 49 3.41 1.22 3.30
N GLU A 50 2.35 0.84 4.01
CA GLU A 50 2.12 -0.49 4.54
C GLU A 50 1.21 -1.29 3.60
N ARG A 51 1.53 -2.57 3.37
CA ARG A 51 0.69 -3.47 2.59
C ARG A 51 -0.36 -4.10 3.50
N LEU A 52 -1.65 -3.91 3.17
CA LEU A 52 -2.77 -4.39 3.99
C LEU A 52 -3.24 -5.80 3.60
N THR A 53 -3.06 -6.20 2.33
CA THR A 53 -3.51 -7.51 1.86
C THR A 53 -2.35 -8.29 1.23
N THR A 54 -2.38 -9.62 1.38
CA THR A 54 -1.38 -10.53 0.83
C THR A 54 -2.07 -11.76 0.27
N HIS A 55 -2.38 -11.76 -1.03
CA HIS A 55 -3.04 -12.90 -1.67
C HIS A 55 -2.76 -12.95 -3.18
N PRO A 56 -2.82 -14.14 -3.82
CA PRO A 56 -2.64 -14.24 -5.28
C PRO A 56 -3.73 -13.55 -6.12
N ALA A 57 -4.97 -13.52 -5.61
CA ALA A 57 -6.08 -12.79 -6.22
C ALA A 57 -5.91 -11.27 -6.03
N ARG A 58 -6.45 -10.49 -6.97
CA ARG A 58 -6.38 -9.02 -6.90
C ARG A 58 -7.37 -8.46 -5.88
N ASP A 59 -6.86 -7.54 -5.07
CA ASP A 59 -7.62 -6.64 -4.21
C ASP A 59 -7.47 -5.21 -4.69
N THR A 60 -8.60 -4.56 -4.99
CA THR A 60 -8.58 -3.23 -5.61
C THR A 60 -9.72 -2.34 -5.11
N ARG A 61 -9.64 -1.05 -5.49
CA ARG A 61 -10.70 -0.04 -5.25
C ARG A 61 -11.09 0.06 -3.76
N PRO A 62 -10.13 0.36 -2.88
CA PRO A 62 -10.43 0.54 -1.46
C PRO A 62 -11.36 1.74 -1.26
N VAL A 63 -12.27 1.65 -0.30
CA VAL A 63 -13.05 2.77 0.23
C VAL A 63 -13.14 2.65 1.74
N PHE A 64 -12.94 3.77 2.45
CA PHE A 64 -13.07 3.81 3.91
C PHE A 64 -14.53 3.76 4.35
N SER A 65 -14.78 3.10 5.47
CA SER A 65 -16.03 3.25 6.20
C SER A 65 -16.18 4.68 6.74
N PRO A 66 -17.40 5.15 7.01
CA PRO A 66 -17.63 6.52 7.51
C PRO A 66 -16.90 6.85 8.82
N ASP A 67 -16.66 5.84 9.66
CA ASP A 67 -15.90 5.95 10.91
C ASP A 67 -14.39 5.77 10.74
N GLY A 68 -13.90 5.51 9.53
CA GLY A 68 -12.48 5.35 9.19
C GLY A 68 -11.84 4.04 9.63
N ASN A 69 -12.53 3.19 10.40
CA ASN A 69 -11.92 2.00 11.03
C ASN A 69 -11.86 0.77 10.12
N ARG A 70 -12.47 0.82 8.92
CA ARG A 70 -12.54 -0.32 8.00
C ARG A 70 -12.36 0.14 6.56
N LEU A 71 -11.92 -0.80 5.72
CA LEU A 71 -11.90 -0.66 4.27
C LEU A 71 -12.81 -1.72 3.65
N ALA A 72 -13.68 -1.30 2.73
CA ALA A 72 -14.31 -2.18 1.76
C ALA A 72 -13.48 -2.17 0.46
N PHE A 73 -13.46 -3.28 -0.27
CA PHE A 73 -12.68 -3.44 -1.49
C PHE A 73 -13.24 -4.52 -2.40
N VAL A 74 -12.85 -4.50 -3.67
CA VAL A 74 -13.17 -5.53 -4.67
C VAL A 74 -12.09 -6.60 -4.63
N SER A 75 -12.50 -7.87 -4.56
CA SER A 75 -11.60 -9.03 -4.49
C SER A 75 -12.00 -10.11 -5.48
N ASP A 76 -11.07 -10.55 -6.32
CA ASP A 76 -11.31 -11.60 -7.31
C ASP A 76 -11.26 -13.02 -6.71
N ARG A 77 -11.01 -13.16 -5.39
CA ARG A 77 -10.85 -14.47 -4.70
C ARG A 77 -12.00 -15.45 -4.91
N THR A 78 -13.23 -14.94 -4.89
CA THR A 78 -14.46 -15.75 -4.96
C THR A 78 -15.22 -15.52 -6.26
N GLY A 79 -14.64 -14.82 -7.24
CA GLY A 79 -15.24 -14.70 -8.57
C GLY A 79 -14.60 -13.66 -9.50
N SER A 80 -14.14 -14.14 -10.66
CA SER A 80 -14.48 -13.70 -12.03
C SER A 80 -14.18 -14.88 -12.98
N PRO A 81 -15.00 -15.18 -14.02
CA PRO A 81 -14.78 -16.30 -14.96
C PRO A 81 -13.50 -16.18 -15.78
#